data_AF-A0A3M1R1D7-F1
#
_entry.id   AF-A0A3M1R1D7-F1
#
_cell.length_a   1.000
_cell.length_b   1.000
_cell.length_c   1.000
_cell.angle_alpha   90.00
_cell.angle_beta   90.00
_cell.angle_gamma   90.00
#
_symmetry.space_group_name_H-M   'P 1'
#
loop_
_entity.id
_entity.type
_entity.pdbx_description
1 polymer ?
#
loop_
_entity_poly.entity_id
_entity_poly.type
_entity_poly.pdbx_seq_one_letter_code
_entity_poly.pdbx_strand_id
1 'polypeptide(L)'
;LPSFENAGFVRGWAGPITVTPDWHPILGPLPGLEGFYCAVGFSGHGFKLSPAIGLAMAELITQGKATTVDLTPFRFTRFAEGDLFQGKYGPGSKA
;
A
#
# COMPACT_ATOMS: atom_id res chain seq x y z
N LEU A 1 19.25 0.64 23.56
CA LEU A 1 18.75 0.48 24.94
C LEU A 1 19.83 -0.22 25.75
N PRO A 2 20.43 0.40 26.79
CA PRO A 2 21.51 -0.20 27.58
C PRO A 2 21.16 -1.56 28.21
N SER A 3 19.88 -1.79 28.51
CA SER A 3 19.37 -3.08 29.01
C SER A 3 19.55 -4.26 28.05
N PHE A 4 19.88 -4.02 26.78
CA PHE A 4 20.10 -5.07 25.77
C PHE A 4 21.59 -5.39 25.54
N GLU A 5 22.52 -4.83 26.32
CA GLU A 5 23.97 -5.01 26.13
C GLU A 5 24.39 -6.49 26.07
N ASN A 6 23.80 -7.34 26.90
CA ASN A 6 24.11 -8.77 26.95
C ASN A 6 23.07 -9.65 26.22
N ALA A 7 22.18 -9.05 25.41
CA ALA A 7 21.18 -9.81 24.67
C ALA A 7 21.83 -10.58 23.51
N GLY A 8 21.65 -11.90 23.47
CA GLY A 8 22.13 -12.74 22.38
C GLY A 8 21.28 -12.64 21.12
N PHE A 9 21.92 -12.74 19.94
CA PHE A 9 21.21 -12.88 18.67
C PHE A 9 20.65 -14.30 18.52
N VAL A 10 19.34 -14.42 18.36
CA VAL A 10 18.68 -15.73 18.21
C VAL A 10 18.53 -16.11 16.73
N ARG A 11 18.03 -15.19 15.91
CA ARG A 11 17.76 -15.40 14.47
C ARG A 11 17.52 -14.07 13.77
N GLY A 12 17.77 -14.05 12.46
CA GLY A 12 17.38 -12.97 11.55
C GLY A 12 16.81 -13.54 10.25
N TRP A 13 16.02 -12.73 9.55
CA TRP A 13 15.49 -13.03 8.22
C TRP A 13 15.46 -11.76 7.39
N ALA A 14 15.37 -11.94 6.08
CA ALA A 14 15.12 -10.87 5.12
C ALA A 14 13.93 -11.27 4.24
N GLY A 15 13.21 -10.27 3.75
CA GLY A 15 12.13 -10.45 2.80
C GLY A 15 12.13 -9.32 1.78
N PRO A 16 11.71 -9.59 0.53
CA PRO A 16 11.60 -8.55 -0.46
C PRO A 16 10.47 -7.58 -0.10
N ILE A 17 10.66 -6.31 -0.44
CA ILE A 17 9.62 -5.28 -0.40
C ILE A 17 9.48 -4.72 -1.81
N THR A 18 8.23 -4.64 -2.29
CA THR A 18 7.90 -3.93 -3.52
C THR A 18 7.61 -2.47 -3.19
N VAL A 19 8.40 -1.57 -3.78
CA VAL A 19 8.33 -0.13 -3.55
C VAL A 19 7.84 0.55 -4.81
N THR A 20 6.79 1.36 -4.69
CA THR A 20 6.28 2.20 -5.77
C THR A 20 7.01 3.55 -5.78
N PRO A 21 7.01 4.29 -6.91
CA PRO A 21 7.68 5.59 -7.01
C PRO A 21 7.30 6.60 -5.92
N ASP A 22 6.05 6.54 -5.44
CA ASP A 22 5.52 7.44 -4.41
C ASP A 22 5.36 6.77 -3.04
N TRP A 23 5.86 5.54 -2.84
CA TRP A 23 5.83 4.80 -1.58
C TRP A 23 4.43 4.41 -1.05
N HIS A 24 3.41 4.46 -1.92
CA HIS A 24 2.03 4.10 -1.58
C HIS A 24 1.51 2.92 -2.42
N PRO A 25 0.56 2.13 -1.91
CA PRO A 25 0.10 0.94 -2.62
C PRO A 25 -0.58 1.27 -3.96
N ILE A 26 -0.69 0.26 -4.80
CA ILE A 26 -1.53 0.28 -6.00
C ILE A 26 -2.78 -0.52 -5.66
N LEU A 27 -3.93 0.16 -5.62
CA LEU A 27 -5.22 -0.40 -5.25
C LEU A 27 -6.24 -0.14 -6.36
N GLY A 28 -7.05 -1.14 -6.68
CA GLY A 28 -8.18 -1.04 -7.59
C GLY A 28 -7.96 -1.69 -8.96
N PRO A 29 -8.83 -1.40 -9.95
CA PRO A 29 -8.81 -2.08 -11.25
C PRO A 29 -7.58 -1.69 -12.06
N LEU A 30 -7.11 -2.62 -12.89
CA LEU A 30 -6.04 -2.36 -13.85
C LEU A 30 -6.65 -2.00 -15.22
N PRO A 31 -6.43 -0.79 -15.76
CA PRO A 31 -6.99 -0.38 -17.04
C PRO A 31 -6.59 -1.33 -18.18
N GLY A 32 -7.56 -1.68 -19.03
CA GLY A 32 -7.35 -2.60 -20.14
C GLY A 32 -7.46 -4.08 -19.78
N LEU A 33 -7.70 -4.43 -18.50
CA LEU A 33 -7.89 -5.81 -18.04
C LEU A 33 -9.17 -5.92 -17.20
N GLU A 34 -10.28 -6.28 -17.86
CA GLU A 34 -11.57 -6.44 -17.20
C GLU A 34 -11.53 -7.50 -16.10
N GLY A 35 -12.09 -7.18 -14.94
CA GLY A 35 -12.13 -8.08 -13.78
C GLY A 35 -10.79 -8.25 -13.05
N PHE A 36 -9.70 -7.58 -13.49
CA PHE A 36 -8.41 -7.66 -12.83
C PHE A 36 -8.21 -6.51 -11.84
N TYR A 37 -7.94 -6.86 -10.58
CA TYR A 37 -7.74 -5.91 -9.48
C TYR A 37 -6.35 -6.07 -8.85
N CYS A 38 -5.73 -4.95 -8.53
CA CYS A 38 -4.45 -4.89 -7.85
C CYS A 38 -4.62 -4.51 -6.38
N ALA A 39 -3.87 -5.18 -5.51
CA ALA A 39 -3.55 -4.74 -4.17
C ALA A 39 -2.07 -5.08 -3.89
N VAL A 40 -1.17 -4.22 -4.38
CA VAL A 40 0.29 -4.50 -4.44
C VAL A 40 1.12 -3.25 -4.11
N GLY A 41 2.44 -3.39 -4.01
CA GLY A 41 3.35 -2.23 -3.91
C GLY A 41 3.27 -1.48 -2.58
N PHE A 42 2.97 -2.17 -1.48
CA PHE A 42 2.73 -1.57 -0.17
C PHE A 42 3.95 -0.87 0.47
N SER A 43 5.13 -0.93 -0.16
CA SER A 43 6.30 -0.15 0.25
C SER A 43 6.71 -0.34 1.72
N GLY A 44 6.49 -1.55 2.26
CA GLY A 44 6.86 -1.93 3.63
C GLY A 44 5.79 -1.61 4.69
N HIS A 45 4.62 -1.12 4.29
CA HIS A 45 3.58 -0.66 5.23
C HIS A 45 2.31 -1.52 5.19
N GLY A 46 2.30 -2.60 4.40
CA GLY A 46 1.10 -3.39 4.12
C GLY A 46 0.47 -4.06 5.35
N PHE A 47 1.27 -4.46 6.34
CA PHE A 47 0.74 -5.17 7.52
C PHE A 47 -0.27 -4.34 8.31
N LYS A 48 0.06 -3.08 8.65
CA LYS A 48 -0.86 -2.20 9.39
C LYS A 48 -2.07 -1.76 8.57
N LEU A 49 -1.94 -1.76 7.24
CA LEU A 49 -2.99 -1.30 6.32
C LEU A 49 -3.95 -2.41 5.90
N SER A 50 -3.55 -3.68 6.04
CA SER A 50 -4.27 -4.81 5.44
C SER A 50 -5.74 -4.94 5.86
N PRO A 51 -6.17 -4.63 7.11
CA PRO A 51 -7.59 -4.74 7.46
C PRO A 51 -8.46 -3.74 6.70
N ALA A 52 -8.05 -2.47 6.64
CA ALA A 52 -8.80 -1.42 5.96
C ALA A 52 -8.78 -1.60 4.44
N ILE A 53 -7.62 -1.96 3.87
CA ILE A 53 -7.48 -2.18 2.44
C ILE A 53 -8.25 -3.42 1.99
N GLY A 54 -8.21 -4.52 2.76
CA GLY A 54 -8.98 -5.72 2.44
C GLY A 54 -10.47 -5.44 2.36
N LEU A 55 -11.00 -4.68 3.33
CA LEU A 55 -12.40 -4.28 3.35
C LEU A 55 -12.75 -3.38 2.15
N ALA A 56 -11.98 -2.31 1.92
CA ALA A 56 -12.23 -1.39 0.80
C ALA A 56 -12.12 -2.07 -0.58
N MET A 57 -11.17 -3.00 -0.75
CA MET A 57 -11.05 -3.79 -1.98
C MET A 57 -12.23 -4.75 -2.16
N ALA A 58 -12.72 -5.38 -1.09
CA ALA A 58 -13.89 -6.25 -1.15
C ALA A 58 -15.14 -5.47 -1.56
N GLU A 59 -15.36 -4.28 -0.99
CA GLU A 59 -16.45 -3.36 -1.39
C GLU A 59 -16.33 -2.98 -2.86
N LEU A 60 -15.14 -2.56 -3.31
CA LEU A 60 -14.89 -2.20 -4.70
C LEU A 60 -15.23 -3.34 -5.66
N ILE A 61 -14.78 -4.56 -5.36
CA ILE A 61 -14.96 -5.73 -6.23
C ILE A 61 -16.42 -6.19 -6.26
N THR A 62 -17.10 -6.19 -5.11
CA THR A 62 -18.45 -6.77 -5.00
C THR A 62 -19.58 -5.77 -5.23
N GLN A 63 -19.32 -4.47 -5.02
CA GLN A 63 -20.32 -3.40 -5.07
C GLN A 63 -19.99 -2.34 -6.13
N GLY A 64 -18.83 -2.45 -6.79
CA GLY A 64 -18.36 -1.48 -7.79
C GLY A 64 -17.80 -0.19 -7.22
N LYS A 65 -17.78 -0.03 -5.89
CA LYS A 65 -17.26 1.17 -5.21
C LYS A 65 -16.77 0.84 -3.80
N ALA A 66 -15.60 1.38 -3.44
CA ALA A 66 -15.15 1.42 -2.06
C ALA A 66 -15.82 2.59 -1.31
N THR A 67 -16.37 2.31 -0.13
CA THR A 67 -17.06 3.27 0.75
C THR A 67 -16.36 3.46 2.08
N THR A 68 -15.65 2.44 2.57
CA THR A 68 -14.88 2.50 3.81
C THR A 68 -13.68 3.43 3.70
N VAL A 69 -12.95 3.40 2.57
CA VAL A 69 -11.83 4.30 2.26
C VAL A 69 -11.88 4.66 0.79
N ASP A 70 -11.58 5.92 0.46
CA ASP A 70 -11.38 6.34 -0.92
C ASP A 70 -10.07 5.75 -1.48
N LEU A 71 -10.21 4.86 -2.46
CA LEU A 71 -9.10 4.20 -3.13
C LEU A 71 -8.58 4.98 -4.35
N THR A 72 -9.29 6.03 -4.79
CA THR A 72 -8.95 6.83 -5.98
C THR A 72 -7.50 7.32 -5.98
N PRO A 73 -6.95 7.81 -4.85
CA PRO A 73 -5.55 8.28 -4.81
C PRO A 73 -4.52 7.17 -5.01
N PHE A 74 -4.89 5.90 -4.85
CA PHE A 74 -4.03 4.73 -4.97
C PHE A 74 -4.19 3.99 -6.30
N ARG A 75 -4.98 4.52 -7.23
CA ARG A 75 -5.18 3.94 -8.56
C ARG A 75 -3.86 3.75 -9.31
N PHE A 76 -3.84 2.76 -10.21
CA PHE A 76 -2.65 2.47 -11.03
C PHE A 76 -2.26 3.64 -11.96
N THR A 77 -3.25 4.36 -12.51
CA THR A 77 -3.01 5.40 -13.51
C THR A 77 -2.32 6.65 -12.98
N ARG A 78 -2.28 6.85 -11.65
CA ARG A 78 -1.70 8.03 -11.01
C ARG A 78 -0.26 8.33 -11.43
N PHE A 79 0.52 7.28 -11.75
CA PHE A 79 1.89 7.43 -12.21
C PHE A 79 1.99 8.02 -13.63
N ALA A 80 1.11 7.58 -14.53
CA ALA A 80 1.06 8.10 -15.90
C ALA A 80 0.46 9.51 -15.95
N GLU A 81 -0.45 9.82 -15.02
CA GLU A 81 -1.10 11.12 -14.88
C GLU A 81 -0.20 12.17 -14.18
N GLY A 82 0.90 11.75 -13.54
CA GLY A 82 1.73 12.64 -12.72
C GLY A 82 1.07 13.05 -11.39
N ASP A 83 -0.07 12.46 -11.04
CA ASP A 83 -0.84 12.70 -9.81
C ASP A 83 -0.37 11.78 -8.68
N LEU A 84 0.92 11.85 -8.35
CA LEU A 84 1.51 11.00 -7.30
C LEU A 84 0.88 11.30 -5.95
N PHE A 85 0.64 10.26 -5.15
CA PHE A 85 0.06 10.45 -3.83
C PHE A 85 0.99 11.27 -2.94
N GLN A 86 0.47 12.35 -2.38
CA GLN A 86 1.17 13.18 -1.41
C GLN A 86 0.51 13.01 -0.04
N GLY A 87 1.27 12.50 0.92
CA GLY A 87 0.81 12.42 2.30
C GLY A 87 0.62 13.83 2.90
N LYS A 88 -0.18 13.90 3.97
CA LYS A 88 -0.51 15.15 4.67
C LYS A 88 0.70 15.99 5.10
N TYR A 89 1.85 15.34 5.30
CA TYR A 89 3.08 15.98 5.79
C TYR A 89 4.07 16.36 4.67
N GLY A 90 3.63 16.28 3.41
CA GLY A 90 4.39 16.73 2.25
C GLY A 90 5.16 15.62 1.51
N PRO A 91 6.02 16.03 0.55
CA PRO A 91 6.75 15.11 -0.31
C PRO A 91 7.66 14.17 0.49
N GLY A 92 7.49 12.87 0.27
CA GLY A 92 8.26 11.84 0.97
C GLY A 92 7.65 11.36 2.28
N SER A 93 6.41 11.75 2.61
CA SER A 93 5.62 11.06 3.62
C SER A 93 5.47 9.58 3.20
N LYS A 94 6.00 8.66 4.01
CA LYS A 94 6.02 7.21 3.74
C LYS A 94 5.26 6.54 4.88
N ALA A 95 3.97 6.33 4.67
CA ALA A 95 2.99 6.08 5.72
C ALA A 95 2.99 7.10 6.88
#